data_AF-A0A5W7N8K8-F1
#
_entry.id   AF-A0A5W7N8K8-F1
#
_cell.length_a   1.000
_cell.length_b   1.000
_cell.length_c   1.000
_cell.angle_alpha   90.00
_cell.angle_beta   90.00
_cell.angle_gamma   90.00
#
_symmetry.space_group_name_H-M   'P 1'
#
loop_
_entity.id
_entity.type
_entity.pdbx_description
1 polymer ?
#
loop_
_entity_poly.entity_id
_entity_poly.type
_entity_poly.pdbx_seq_one_letter_code
_entity_poly.pdbx_strand_id
1 'polypeptide(L)' 'MSLMGEVQKFIESHPGCTSSDIANAFADFPRKSVLQSASKLRQCGRVAHRFEGKTRRHFALETDIQPDQEPDIG' A
#
# COMPACT_ATOMS: atom_id res chain seq x y z
N MET A 1 0.74 -7.93 18.32
CA MET A 1 0.46 -7.59 16.91
C MET A 1 1.76 -7.19 16.24
N SER A 2 1.95 -7.44 14.94
CA SER A 2 3.19 -7.08 14.21
C SER A 2 2.98 -5.78 13.44
N LEU A 3 3.99 -4.90 13.41
CA LEU A 3 3.97 -3.62 12.67
C LEU A 3 3.49 -3.79 11.22
N MET A 4 3.89 -4.88 10.57
CA MET A 4 3.50 -5.17 9.19
C MET A 4 1.99 -5.42 9.05
N GLY A 5 1.37 -6.08 10.03
CA GLY A 5 -0.08 -6.32 10.02
C GLY A 5 -0.88 -5.07 10.32
N GLU A 6 -0.37 -4.19 11.19
CA GLU A 6 -1.04 -2.92 11.47
C GLU A 6 -0.94 -1.96 10.28
N VAL A 7 0.22 -1.88 9.62
CA VAL A 7 0.39 -1.09 8.39
C VAL A 7 -0.55 -1.59 7.28
N GLN A 8 -0.74 -2.91 7.16
CA GLN A 8 -1.70 -3.46 6.20
C GLN A 8 -3.13 -3.00 6.49
N LYS A 9 -3.61 -3.18 7.73
CA LYS A 9 -4.95 -2.75 8.15
C LYS A 9 -5.16 -1.24 7.96
N PHE A 10 -4.11 -0.45 8.21
CA PHE A 10 -4.16 0.99 8.00
C PHE A 10 -4.37 1.33 6.51
N ILE A 11 -3.63 0.69 5.60
CA ILE A 11 -3.79 0.87 4.15
C ILE A 11 -5.18 0.40 3.69
N GLU A 12 -5.68 -0.71 4.25
CA GLU A 12 -7.03 -1.22 4.00
C GLU A 12 -8.12 -0.22 4.44
N SER A 13 -7.89 0.47 5.55
CA SER A 13 -8.84 1.48 6.08
C SER A 13 -8.68 2.86 5.42
N HIS A 14 -7.54 3.13 4.78
CA HIS A 14 -7.22 4.41 4.15
C HIS A 14 -6.74 4.20 2.70
N PRO A 15 -7.64 3.81 1.78
CA PRO A 15 -7.29 3.65 0.38
C PRO A 15 -6.80 4.98 -0.20
N GLY A 16 -5.67 4.93 -0.91
CA GLY A 16 -5.04 6.12 -1.48
C GLY A 16 -4.06 6.84 -0.54
N CYS A 17 -3.80 6.30 0.66
CA CYS A 17 -2.84 6.89 1.59
C CYS A 17 -1.42 6.93 1.01
N THR A 18 -0.64 7.94 1.39
CA THR A 18 0.76 8.06 0.95
C THR A 18 1.71 7.40 1.94
N SER A 19 2.95 7.19 1.49
CA SER A 19 4.04 6.73 2.36
C SER A 19 4.29 7.67 3.55
N SER A 20 3.96 8.96 3.40
CA SER A 20 4.05 9.95 4.49
C SER A 20 2.90 9.80 5.48
N ASP A 21 1.67 9.54 5.02
CA ASP A 21 0.51 9.34 5.90
C ASP A 21 0.70 8.10 6.76
N ILE A 22 1.18 7.01 6.16
CA ILE A 22 1.53 5.78 6.90
C ILE A 22 2.63 6.10 7.93
N ALA A 23 3.70 6.79 7.54
CA ALA A 23 4.77 7.14 8.48
C ALA A 23 4.29 8.02 9.65
N ASN A 24 3.34 8.92 9.41
CA ASN A 24 2.76 9.78 10.43
C ASN A 24 1.81 9.01 11.36
N ALA A 25 1.02 8.07 10.82
CA ALA A 25 0.14 7.23 11.62
C ALA A 25 0.91 6.28 12.56
N PHE A 26 2.11 5.86 12.16
CA PHE A 26 3.01 5.00 12.93
C PHE A 26 4.22 5.79 13.48
N ALA A 27 4.00 7.02 13.96
CA ALA A 27 5.08 7.90 14.45
C ALA A 27 5.84 7.33 15.66
N ASP A 28 5.24 6.40 16.42
CA ASP A 28 5.89 5.66 17.51
C ASP A 28 6.98 4.68 17.01
N PHE A 29 6.99 4.38 15.70
CA PHE A 29 7.98 3.52 15.06
C PHE A 29 8.94 4.32 14.18
N PRO A 30 10.18 3.86 14.01
CA PRO A 30 11.11 4.49 13.10
C PRO A 30 10.54 4.44 11.67
N ARG A 31 10.50 5.60 11.01
CA ARG A 31 9.97 5.77 9.65
C ARG A 31 10.53 4.75 8.66
N LYS A 32 11.82 4.39 8.77
CA LYS A 32 12.43 3.35 7.93
C LYS A 32 11.74 1.99 8.08
N SER A 33 11.46 1.55 9.30
CA SER A 33 10.81 0.26 9.55
C SER A 33 9.37 0.23 9.02
N VAL A 34 8.62 1.33 9.21
CA VAL A 34 7.26 1.48 8.67
C VAL A 34 7.26 1.38 7.15
N LEU A 35 8.16 2.10 6.48
CA LEU A 35 8.28 2.06 5.02
C LEU A 35 8.79 0.71 4.50
N GLN A 36 9.68 0.04 5.23
CA GLN A 36 10.10 -1.32 4.89
C GLN A 36 8.94 -2.31 5.01
N SER A 37 8.11 -2.20 6.05
CA SER A 37 6.89 -3.00 6.19
C SER A 37 5.93 -2.77 5.03
N ALA A 38 5.65 -1.51 4.66
CA ALA A 38 4.82 -1.19 3.49
C ALA A 38 5.40 -1.75 2.19
N SER A 39 6.72 -1.64 2.00
CA SER A 39 7.40 -2.19 0.81
C SER A 39 7.32 -3.72 0.77
N LYS A 40 7.43 -4.38 1.92
CA LYS A 40 7.30 -5.83 2.04
C LYS A 40 5.87 -6.30 1.80
N LEU A 41 4.87 -5.58 2.29
CA LEU A 41 3.46 -5.84 1.98
C LEU A 41 3.21 -5.79 0.46
N ARG A 42 3.82 -4.82 -0.24
CA ARG A 42 3.75 -4.76 -1.70
C ARG A 42 4.42 -5.97 -2.35
N GLN A 43 5.63 -6.35 -1.91
CA GLN A 43 6.34 -7.50 -2.45
C GLN A 43 5.59 -8.82 -2.22
N CYS A 44 4.89 -8.93 -1.10
CA CYS A 44 4.04 -10.08 -0.78
C CYS A 44 2.68 -10.07 -1.50
N GLY A 45 2.37 -9.04 -2.31
CA GLY A 45 1.08 -8.93 -2.96
C GLY A 45 -0.07 -8.77 -1.95
N ARG A 46 0.13 -7.99 -0.89
CA ARG A 46 -0.93 -7.66 0.09
C ARG A 46 -1.48 -6.24 -0.06
N VAL A 47 -0.71 -5.36 -0.69
CA VAL A 47 -1.11 -3.98 -0.99
C VAL A 47 -0.67 -3.60 -2.39
N ALA A 48 -1.47 -2.79 -3.05
CA ALA A 48 -1.19 -2.24 -4.37
C ALA A 48 -0.63 -0.82 -4.26
N HIS A 49 0.07 -0.39 -5.30
CA HIS A 49 0.63 0.94 -5.39
C HIS A 49 0.26 1.53 -6.75
N ARG A 50 -0.40 2.68 -6.76
CA ARG A 50 -0.67 3.43 -7.99
C ARG A 50 0.01 4.79 -7.94
N PHE A 51 0.45 5.24 -9.12
CA PHE A 51 0.98 6.57 -9.30
C PHE A 51 -0.14 7.49 -9.74
N GLU A 52 -0.44 8.49 -8.93
CA GLU A 52 -1.32 9.59 -9.30
C GLU A 52 -0.44 10.81 -9.56
N GLY A 53 -0.13 11.06 -10.83
CA GLY A 53 0.83 12.08 -11.25
C GLY A 53 2.22 11.83 -10.67
N LYS A 54 2.63 12.62 -9.67
CA LYS A 54 3.94 12.52 -8.99
C LYS A 54 3.83 11.83 -7.61
N THR A 55 2.63 11.51 -7.16
CA THR A 55 2.39 10.99 -5.81
C THR A 55 2.17 9.50 -5.87
N ARG A 56 2.89 8.75 -5.02
CA ARG A 56 2.67 7.32 -4.82
C ARG A 56 1.61 7.10 -3.75
N ARG A 57 0.53 6.43 -4.13
CA ARG A 57 -0.61 6.12 -3.26
C ARG A 57 -0.76 4.61 -3.09
N HIS A 58 -0.93 4.19 -1.85
CA HIS A 58 -1.14 2.81 -1.42
C HIS A 58 -2.61 2.47 -1.37
N PHE A 59 -2.96 1.28 -1.85
CA PHE A 59 -4.32 0.76 -1.85
C PHE A 59 -4.31 -0.65 -1.27
N ALA A 60 -5.43 -1.05 -0.65
CA ALA A 60 -5.66 -2.46 -0.37
C ALA A 60 -5.52 -3.25 -1.67
N LEU A 61 -4.91 -4.43 -1.61
CA LEU A 61 -5.10 -5.37 -2.70
C LEU A 61 -6.48 -6.00 -2.49
N GLU A 62 -7.48 -5.54 -3.22
CA GLU A 62 -8.77 -6.25 -3.32
C GLU A 62 -8.46 -7.66 -3.85
N THR A 63 -8.67 -8.68 -3.03
CA THR A 63 -8.55 -10.10 -3.43
C THR A 63 -9.76 -10.59 -4.23
N ASP A 64 -10.48 -9.68 -4.91
CA ASP A 64 -11.59 -10.01 -5.81
C ASP A 64 -11.28 -9.40 -7.20
N ILE A 65 -10.86 -10.26 -8.14
CA ILE A 65 -11.22 -10.27 -9.58
C ILE A 65 -11.18 -8.87 -10.27
N GLN A 66 -10.21 -8.46 -11.10
CA GLN A 66 -9.83 -8.97 -12.43
C GLN A 66 -8.71 -8.04 -12.98
N PRO A 67 -7.60 -8.52 -13.57
CA PRO A 67 -6.84 -7.70 -14.50
C PRO A 67 -7.56 -7.74 -15.85
N ASP A 68 -8.74 -7.10 -15.96
CA ASP A 68 -9.25 -6.69 -17.27
C ASP A 68 -8.52 -5.40 -17.67
N GLN A 69 -7.25 -5.58 -18.00
CA GLN A 69 -6.60 -4.74 -18.97
C GLN A 69 -6.30 -5.65 -20.15
N GLU A 70 -7.34 -5.99 -20.92
CA GLU A 70 -7.13 -6.40 -22.31
C GLU A 70 -6.32 -5.27 -22.98
N PRO A 71 -5.12 -5.54 -23.51
CA PRO A 71 -4.55 -4.61 -24.46
C PRO A 71 -5.41 -4.69 -25.71
N ASP A 72 -6.21 -3.64 -25.95
CA ASP A 72 -6.80 -3.36 -27.26
C ASP A 72 -5.65 -3.26 -28.27
N ILE A 73 -5.42 -4.34 -29.01
CA ILE A 73 -4.58 -4.36 -30.20
C ILE A 73 -5.51 -4.81 -31.33
N GLY A 74 -6.05 -3.82 -32.04
CA GLY A 74 -6.74 -4.02 -33.32
C GLY A 74 -5.81 -4.45 -34.45
#